data_AF-A0A7K5ZAU0-F1
#
_entry.id   AF-A0A7K5ZAU0-F1
#
_cell.length_a   1.000
_cell.length_b   1.000
_cell.length_c   1.000
_cell.angle_alpha   90.00
_cell.angle_beta   90.00
_cell.angle_gamma   90.00
#
_symmetry.space_group_name_H-M   'P 1'
#
loop_
_entity.id
_entity.type
_entity.pdbx_description
1 polymer ?
#
loop_
_entity_poly.entity_id
_entity_poly.type
_entity_poly.pdbx_seq_one_letter_code
_entity_poly.pdbx_strand_id
1 'polypeptide(L)'
;AAVHHFFAVLRQKNDNPADLSYATRLLTRLSAVSPAAGKAVVQQLVEGALRGANAQLFGAAMEKNPEENFPWDGNTADISLLEINRRFTAAVNFSGGVWSVFHAGVIGRGLKNPLGSLERPEEELVNNIQIFLGVLLRCCRNRSGESSVSPFSLPAVNPEAAKAVAAAVVESVCPEASGGELIWPPEEQSRGTVERDLRICRRFR
;
A
#
# COMPACT_ATOMS: atom_id res chain seq x y z
N ALA A 1 2.96 5.10 16.10
CA ALA A 1 2.85 3.94 17.01
C ALA A 1 1.50 3.22 16.90
N ALA A 2 0.36 3.86 17.23
CA ALA A 2 -0.95 3.18 17.23
C ALA A 2 -1.40 2.64 15.86
N VAL A 3 -1.23 3.42 14.78
CA VAL A 3 -1.56 3.00 13.40
C VAL A 3 -0.68 1.84 12.94
N HIS A 4 0.62 1.88 13.25
CA HIS A 4 1.55 0.78 12.97
C HIS A 4 1.15 -0.50 13.70
N HIS A 5 0.78 -0.39 14.98
CA HIS A 5 0.28 -1.53 15.76
C HIS A 5 -1.01 -2.10 15.17
N PHE A 6 -1.96 -1.26 14.75
CA PHE A 6 -3.18 -1.69 14.06
C PHE A 6 -2.87 -2.53 12.82
N PHE A 7 -1.99 -2.08 11.93
CA PHE A 7 -1.61 -2.85 10.75
C PHE A 7 -0.79 -4.11 11.08
N ALA A 8 0.04 -4.08 12.12
CA ALA A 8 0.77 -5.26 12.56
C ALA A 8 -0.17 -6.36 13.08
N VAL A 9 -1.16 -5.99 13.88
CA VAL A 9 -2.22 -6.90 14.36
C VAL A 9 -3.07 -7.42 13.20
N LEU A 10 -3.33 -6.60 12.18
CA LEU A 10 -4.11 -7.01 10.99
C LEU A 10 -3.31 -7.95 10.06
N ARG A 11 -1.97 -7.96 10.16
CA ARG A 11 -1.09 -8.89 9.43
C ARG A 11 -0.93 -10.22 10.13
N GLN A 12 -0.83 -10.19 11.45
CA GLN A 12 -0.87 -11.39 12.27
C GLN A 12 -2.28 -11.95 12.08
N LYS A 13 -2.37 -13.16 11.51
CA LYS A 13 -3.65 -13.86 11.35
C LYS A 13 -4.38 -13.78 12.70
N ASN A 14 -5.70 -13.59 12.68
CA ASN A 14 -6.60 -13.11 13.74
C ASN A 14 -6.58 -13.91 15.07
N ASP A 15 -5.41 -14.23 15.60
CA ASP A 15 -5.14 -15.16 16.70
C ASP A 15 -5.67 -14.60 18.02
N ASN A 16 -5.83 -13.28 18.10
CA ASN A 16 -6.46 -12.61 19.24
C ASN A 16 -7.33 -11.41 18.83
N PRO A 17 -8.67 -11.59 18.72
CA PRO A 17 -9.59 -10.49 18.35
C PRO A 17 -9.59 -9.34 19.38
N ALA A 18 -9.12 -9.59 20.62
CA ALA A 18 -9.02 -8.56 21.64
C ALA A 18 -7.99 -7.48 21.28
N ASP A 19 -6.87 -7.85 20.64
CA ASP A 19 -5.80 -6.90 20.31
C ASP A 19 -6.24 -5.92 19.22
N LEU A 20 -6.98 -6.43 18.23
CA LEU A 20 -7.60 -5.58 17.21
C LEU A 20 -8.62 -4.64 17.86
N SER A 21 -9.46 -5.14 18.77
CA SER A 21 -10.43 -4.31 19.50
C SER A 21 -9.75 -3.20 20.31
N TYR A 22 -8.59 -3.48 20.89
CA TYR A 22 -7.80 -2.51 21.63
C TYR A 22 -7.20 -1.45 20.70
N ALA A 23 -6.58 -1.87 19.59
CA ALA A 23 -6.02 -0.97 18.60
C ALA A 23 -7.09 -0.03 18.00
N THR A 24 -8.25 -0.58 17.64
CA THR A 24 -9.38 0.21 17.11
C THR A 24 -9.93 1.21 18.14
N ARG A 25 -10.07 0.79 19.41
CA ARG A 25 -10.52 1.67 20.50
C ARG A 25 -9.50 2.78 20.79
N LEU A 26 -8.20 2.46 20.78
CA LEU A 26 -7.13 3.42 20.97
C LEU A 26 -7.14 4.48 19.87
N LEU A 27 -7.17 4.06 18.60
CA LEU A 27 -7.24 4.97 17.45
C LEU A 27 -8.47 5.88 17.52
N THR A 28 -9.63 5.31 17.85
CA THR A 28 -10.88 6.07 18.01
C THR A 28 -10.82 7.07 19.16
N ARG A 29 -10.10 6.77 20.25
CA ARG A 29 -9.92 7.71 21.37
C ARG A 29 -8.95 8.82 21.00
N LEU A 30 -7.84 8.47 20.34
CA LEU A 30 -6.82 9.45 19.91
C LEU A 30 -7.39 10.42 18.88
N SER A 31 -8.18 9.93 17.91
CA SER A 31 -8.82 10.77 16.91
C SER A 31 -9.83 11.77 17.51
N ALA A 32 -10.35 11.47 18.69
CA ALA A 32 -11.33 12.32 19.40
C ALA A 32 -10.69 13.35 20.33
N VAL A 33 -9.36 13.33 20.54
CA VAL A 33 -8.68 14.26 21.47
C VAL A 33 -8.75 15.70 20.95
N SER A 34 -8.54 15.90 19.66
CA SER A 34 -8.63 17.21 19.01
C SER A 34 -8.88 17.05 17.50
N PRO A 35 -9.40 18.06 16.79
CA PRO A 35 -9.56 18.02 15.34
C PRO A 35 -8.25 17.73 14.60
N ALA A 36 -7.14 18.30 15.08
CA ALA A 36 -5.81 18.06 14.54
C ALA A 36 -5.35 16.60 14.73
N ALA A 37 -5.61 16.02 15.92
CA ALA A 37 -5.31 14.61 16.17
C ALA A 37 -6.18 13.68 15.31
N GLY A 38 -7.47 14.01 15.13
CA GLY A 38 -8.37 13.31 14.22
C GLY A 38 -7.86 13.31 12.78
N LYS A 39 -7.50 14.48 12.26
CA LYS A 39 -6.90 14.63 10.93
C LYS A 39 -5.62 13.79 10.78
N ALA A 40 -4.71 13.85 11.75
CA ALA A 40 -3.46 13.10 11.72
C ALA A 40 -3.68 11.58 11.75
N VAL A 41 -4.61 11.09 12.58
CA VAL A 41 -4.95 9.66 12.65
C VAL A 41 -5.53 9.18 11.33
N VAL A 42 -6.48 9.92 10.76
CA VAL A 42 -7.11 9.60 9.47
C VAL A 42 -6.07 9.58 8.34
N GLN A 43 -5.23 10.60 8.26
CA GLN A 43 -4.18 10.70 7.25
C GLN A 43 -3.22 9.49 7.33
N GLN A 44 -2.72 9.18 8.53
CA GLN A 44 -1.82 8.05 8.73
C GLN A 44 -2.47 6.69 8.45
N LEU A 45 -3.78 6.55 8.70
CA LEU A 45 -4.53 5.34 8.34
C LEU A 45 -4.65 5.18 6.83
N VAL A 46 -5.00 6.24 6.11
CA VAL A 46 -5.13 6.22 4.64
C VAL A 46 -3.79 5.97 3.97
N GLU A 47 -2.75 6.74 4.33
CA GLU A 47 -1.39 6.55 3.81
C GLU A 47 -0.88 5.13 4.13
N GLY A 48 -1.11 4.67 5.37
CA GLY A 48 -0.68 3.35 5.81
C GLY A 48 -1.37 2.22 5.07
N ALA A 49 -2.63 2.38 4.66
CA ALA A 49 -3.39 1.38 3.90
C ALA A 49 -3.00 1.34 2.42
N LEU A 50 -2.57 2.46 1.84
CA LEU A 50 -2.20 2.56 0.42
C LEU A 50 -0.73 2.25 0.14
N ARG A 51 0.10 2.06 1.18
CA ARG A 51 1.56 1.97 1.03
C ARG A 51 2.12 0.55 1.24
N GLY A 52 2.97 0.14 0.29
CA GLY A 52 3.86 -1.02 0.41
C GLY A 52 3.14 -2.31 0.81
N ALA A 53 3.72 -3.05 1.76
CA ALA A 53 3.20 -4.35 2.20
C ALA A 53 1.86 -4.29 2.94
N ASN A 54 1.41 -3.11 3.41
CA ASN A 54 0.06 -2.99 4.00
C ASN A 54 -1.02 -2.97 2.93
N ALA A 55 -0.74 -2.45 1.73
CA ALA A 55 -1.72 -2.41 0.65
C ALA A 55 -2.18 -3.82 0.22
N GLN A 56 -1.29 -4.82 0.38
CA GLN A 56 -1.60 -6.23 0.15
C GLN A 56 -2.64 -6.79 1.13
N LEU A 57 -2.80 -6.18 2.32
CA LEU A 57 -3.88 -6.54 3.26
C LEU A 57 -5.28 -6.24 2.67
N PHE A 58 -5.31 -5.30 1.72
CA PHE A 58 -6.50 -4.74 1.08
C PHE A 58 -6.56 -5.02 -0.42
N GLY A 59 -5.77 -6.00 -0.91
CA GLY A 59 -5.91 -6.53 -2.27
C GLY A 59 -5.00 -5.88 -3.30
N ALA A 60 -4.08 -4.99 -2.89
CA ALA A 60 -3.09 -4.48 -3.83
C ALA A 60 -2.13 -5.60 -4.25
N ALA A 61 -1.85 -5.66 -5.56
CA ALA A 61 -0.78 -6.49 -6.07
C ALA A 61 0.56 -6.04 -5.49
N MET A 62 1.49 -6.99 -5.30
CA MET A 62 2.85 -6.66 -4.90
C MET A 62 3.45 -5.71 -5.95
N GLU A 63 3.73 -4.46 -5.58
CA GLU A 63 4.33 -3.47 -6.48
C GLU A 63 5.62 -4.07 -7.05
N LYS A 64 5.64 -4.32 -8.37
CA LYS A 64 6.87 -4.51 -9.12
C LYS A 64 7.58 -3.17 -9.11
N ASN A 65 8.39 -2.92 -8.11
CA ASN A 65 9.24 -1.74 -8.11
C ASN A 65 10.23 -1.91 -9.29
N PRO A 66 10.16 -1.10 -10.35
CA PRO A 66 11.02 -1.29 -11.52
C PRO A 66 12.50 -0.99 -11.18
N GLU A 67 12.76 -0.23 -10.12
CA GLU A 67 14.09 0.02 -9.57
C GLU A 67 14.56 -1.08 -8.60
N GLU A 68 13.64 -1.89 -8.06
CA GLU A 68 13.94 -3.15 -7.35
C GLU A 68 13.73 -4.37 -8.26
N ASN A 69 14.08 -4.26 -9.54
CA ASN A 69 14.48 -5.44 -10.32
C ASN A 69 15.80 -6.06 -9.79
N PHE A 70 16.36 -5.51 -8.72
CA PHE A 70 17.17 -6.28 -7.80
C PHE A 70 16.22 -6.97 -6.82
N PRO A 71 16.01 -8.30 -6.93
CA PRO A 71 15.63 -9.05 -5.75
C PRO A 71 16.77 -8.84 -4.75
N TRP A 72 16.64 -7.87 -3.86
CA TRP A 72 17.31 -7.92 -2.58
C TRP A 72 16.57 -9.00 -1.78
N ASP A 73 16.79 -10.25 -2.17
CA ASP A 73 16.68 -11.33 -1.20
C ASP A 73 17.63 -10.94 -0.08
N GLY A 74 17.12 -10.82 1.14
CA GLY A 74 17.92 -10.61 2.35
C GLY A 74 18.98 -11.70 2.60
N ASN A 75 19.15 -12.64 1.66
CA ASN A 75 20.19 -13.66 1.59
C ASN A 75 21.44 -13.26 0.79
N THR A 76 21.54 -12.03 0.27
CA THR A 76 22.75 -11.59 -0.47
C THR A 76 24.01 -11.50 0.40
N ALA A 77 23.90 -11.61 1.72
CA ALA A 77 25.05 -11.72 2.60
C ALA A 77 25.85 -13.03 2.42
N ASP A 78 25.26 -14.07 1.81
CA ASP A 78 25.88 -15.42 1.70
C ASP A 78 26.00 -15.95 0.26
N ILE A 79 25.88 -15.09 -0.75
CA ILE A 79 26.05 -15.53 -2.15
C ILE A 79 27.54 -15.53 -2.50
N SER A 80 28.18 -16.70 -2.36
CA SER A 80 29.56 -16.91 -2.77
C SER A 80 29.70 -16.79 -4.29
N LEU A 81 30.36 -15.71 -4.75
CA LEU A 81 30.71 -15.52 -6.17
C LEU A 81 31.53 -16.70 -6.72
N LEU A 82 32.33 -17.35 -5.86
CA LEU A 82 33.08 -18.56 -6.19
C LEU A 82 32.15 -19.73 -6.52
N GLU A 83 31.05 -19.91 -5.79
CA GLU A 83 30.09 -20.98 -6.08
C GLU A 83 29.32 -20.72 -7.38
N ILE A 84 28.92 -19.47 -7.61
CA ILE A 84 28.32 -19.04 -8.87
C ILE A 84 29.27 -19.32 -10.04
N ASN A 85 30.52 -18.87 -9.94
CA ASN A 85 31.52 -19.08 -10.99
C ASN A 85 31.81 -20.56 -11.25
N ARG A 86 31.86 -21.41 -10.20
CA ARG A 86 32.03 -22.87 -10.37
C ARG A 86 30.92 -23.51 -11.19
N ARG A 87 29.66 -23.08 -11.02
CA ARG A 87 28.52 -23.58 -11.81
C ARG A 87 28.62 -23.18 -13.28
N PHE A 88 29.06 -21.95 -13.56
CA PHE A 88 29.28 -21.50 -14.94
C PHE A 88 30.46 -22.23 -15.58
N THR A 89 31.62 -22.35 -14.90
CA THR A 89 32.82 -23.01 -15.45
C THR A 89 32.61 -24.50 -15.71
N ALA A 90 31.84 -25.22 -14.87
CA ALA A 90 31.59 -26.65 -15.04
C ALA A 90 30.69 -26.99 -16.25
N ALA A 91 29.91 -26.02 -16.73
CA ALA A 91 29.01 -26.21 -17.87
C ALA A 91 29.64 -25.88 -19.24
N VAL A 92 30.85 -25.29 -19.26
CA VAL A 92 31.51 -24.90 -20.50
C VAL A 92 32.52 -25.96 -20.93
N ASN A 93 32.05 -27.00 -21.62
CA ASN A 93 32.92 -28.06 -22.13
C ASN A 93 33.26 -27.80 -23.62
N PHE A 94 34.13 -26.82 -23.89
CA PHE A 94 34.73 -26.67 -25.22
C PHE A 94 35.96 -27.57 -25.31
N SER A 95 35.77 -28.82 -25.74
CA SER A 95 36.82 -29.84 -25.89
C SER A 95 37.82 -29.57 -27.04
N GLY A 96 37.96 -28.32 -27.49
CA GLY A 96 38.89 -27.91 -28.54
C GLY A 96 39.20 -26.43 -28.40
N GLY A 97 40.47 -26.10 -28.18
CA GLY A 97 40.94 -24.80 -27.73
C GLY A 97 40.52 -23.57 -28.57
N VAL A 98 40.63 -22.43 -27.88
CA VAL A 98 40.79 -21.06 -28.42
C VAL A 98 39.55 -20.40 -29.04
N TRP A 99 38.36 -20.48 -28.46
CA TRP A 99 37.23 -19.64 -28.90
C TRP A 99 36.61 -18.81 -27.78
N SER A 100 36.34 -17.54 -28.12
CA SER A 100 35.57 -16.57 -27.33
C SER A 100 34.19 -17.12 -26.98
N VAL A 101 33.63 -16.69 -25.85
CA VAL A 101 32.24 -17.00 -25.44
C VAL A 101 31.28 -16.68 -26.60
N PHE A 102 30.33 -17.57 -26.89
CA PHE A 102 29.42 -17.48 -28.04
C PHE A 102 28.44 -16.28 -27.98
N HIS A 103 28.40 -15.55 -26.86
CA HIS A 103 27.61 -14.33 -26.68
C HIS A 103 28.49 -13.16 -26.23
N ALA A 104 28.13 -11.94 -26.64
CA ALA A 104 28.83 -10.70 -26.23
C ALA A 104 28.50 -10.24 -24.79
N GLY A 105 27.72 -11.03 -24.04
CA GLY A 105 27.27 -10.74 -22.69
C GLY A 105 25.81 -11.15 -22.49
N VAL A 106 25.30 -11.02 -21.26
CA VAL A 106 23.88 -11.20 -20.96
C VAL A 106 23.29 -9.83 -20.60
N ILE A 107 22.18 -9.46 -21.24
CA ILE A 107 21.41 -8.27 -20.85
C ILE A 107 20.52 -8.66 -19.67
N GLY A 108 20.76 -8.08 -18.50
CA GLY A 108 20.00 -8.35 -17.28
C GLY A 108 20.36 -9.68 -16.60
N ARG A 109 19.45 -10.24 -15.80
CA ARG A 109 19.67 -11.47 -15.01
C ARG A 109 19.08 -12.76 -15.63
N GLY A 110 18.61 -12.71 -16.89
CA GLY A 110 17.95 -13.85 -17.53
C GLY A 110 16.49 -14.03 -17.10
N LEU A 111 16.02 -15.28 -17.07
CA LEU A 111 14.64 -15.62 -16.70
C LEU A 111 14.28 -15.04 -15.33
N LYS A 112 13.23 -14.21 -15.28
CA LYS A 112 12.72 -13.67 -14.02
C LYS A 112 12.03 -14.80 -13.27
N ASN A 113 12.50 -15.12 -12.06
CA ASN A 113 11.75 -16.02 -11.20
C ASN A 113 10.34 -15.47 -11.01
N PRO A 114 9.29 -16.28 -11.20
CA PRO A 114 7.94 -15.85 -10.88
C PRO A 114 7.92 -15.53 -9.39
N LEU A 115 7.64 -14.27 -9.07
CA LEU A 115 7.39 -13.86 -7.69
C LEU A 115 6.14 -14.62 -7.23
N GLY A 116 6.26 -15.34 -6.12
CA GLY A 116 5.14 -16.07 -5.55
C GLY A 116 3.98 -15.10 -5.28
N SER A 117 2.89 -15.24 -6.03
CA SER A 117 1.64 -14.56 -5.73
C SER A 117 1.10 -15.17 -4.44
N LEU A 118 1.36 -14.52 -3.31
CA LEU A 118 0.67 -14.85 -2.07
C LEU A 118 -0.75 -14.28 -2.16
N GLU A 119 -1.58 -14.89 -3.00
CA GLU A 119 -3.00 -14.55 -3.08
C GLU A 119 -3.63 -14.90 -1.73
N ARG A 120 -4.12 -13.88 -1.04
CA ARG A 120 -4.89 -14.07 0.19
C ARG A 120 -6.30 -14.50 -0.17
N PRO A 121 -6.97 -15.28 0.70
CA PRO A 121 -8.38 -15.61 0.52
C PRO A 121 -9.23 -14.33 0.42
N GLU A 122 -10.20 -14.32 -0.51
CA GLU A 122 -11.12 -13.19 -0.71
C GLU A 122 -11.89 -12.81 0.56
N GLU A 123 -12.24 -13.79 1.38
CA GLU A 123 -12.93 -13.56 2.66
C GLU A 123 -12.08 -12.75 3.65
N GLU A 124 -10.77 -13.02 3.72
CA GLU A 124 -9.84 -12.27 4.59
C GLU A 124 -9.70 -10.83 4.10
N LEU A 125 -9.66 -10.64 2.77
CA LEU A 125 -9.61 -9.32 2.14
C LEU A 125 -10.85 -8.49 2.49
N VAL A 126 -12.04 -9.04 2.29
CA VAL A 126 -13.31 -8.36 2.57
C VAL A 126 -13.41 -8.02 4.06
N ASN A 127 -13.02 -8.94 4.95
CA ASN A 127 -13.01 -8.69 6.38
C ASN A 127 -12.04 -7.55 6.76
N ASN A 128 -10.84 -7.53 6.20
CA ASN A 128 -9.85 -6.46 6.43
C ASN A 128 -10.38 -5.09 5.99
N ILE A 129 -11.00 -5.03 4.81
CA ILE A 129 -11.62 -3.81 4.29
C ILE A 129 -12.74 -3.34 5.23
N GLN A 130 -13.61 -4.25 5.69
CA GLN A 130 -14.68 -3.92 6.62
C GLN A 130 -14.15 -3.40 7.96
N ILE A 131 -13.12 -4.04 8.52
CA ILE A 131 -12.46 -3.60 9.76
C ILE A 131 -11.89 -2.19 9.56
N PHE A 132 -11.14 -1.97 8.47
CA PHE A 132 -10.52 -0.69 8.17
C PHE A 132 -11.55 0.43 8.00
N LEU A 133 -12.58 0.22 7.17
CA LEU A 133 -13.67 1.18 6.98
C LEU A 133 -14.41 1.45 8.30
N GLY A 134 -14.64 0.42 9.11
CA GLY A 134 -15.25 0.56 10.43
C GLY A 134 -14.41 1.43 11.38
N VAL A 135 -13.08 1.33 11.34
CA VAL A 135 -12.18 2.19 12.14
C VAL A 135 -12.18 3.61 11.60
N LEU A 136 -12.06 3.78 10.28
CA LEU A 136 -12.04 5.08 9.63
C LEU A 136 -13.32 5.86 9.93
N LEU A 137 -14.49 5.21 9.79
CA LEU A 137 -15.79 5.78 10.14
C LEU A 137 -15.86 6.20 11.61
N ARG A 138 -15.37 5.37 12.55
CA ARG A 138 -15.33 5.74 13.97
C ARG A 138 -14.44 6.95 14.25
N CYS A 139 -13.33 7.09 13.52
CA CYS A 139 -12.44 8.23 13.63
C CYS A 139 -13.05 9.51 13.05
N CYS A 140 -13.90 9.39 12.02
CA CYS A 140 -14.54 10.51 11.34
C CYS A 140 -15.89 10.96 11.93
N ARG A 141 -16.42 10.29 12.96
CA ARG A 141 -17.71 10.65 13.57
C ARG A 141 -17.60 11.87 14.48
N ASN A 142 -18.60 12.75 14.41
CA ASN A 142 -18.71 13.88 15.32
C ASN A 142 -19.13 13.35 16.72
N ARG A 143 -18.33 13.65 17.76
CA ARG A 143 -18.66 13.34 19.16
C ARG A 143 -19.23 14.53 19.91
N SER A 144 -19.58 15.61 19.20
CA SER A 144 -20.22 16.78 19.82
C SER A 144 -21.45 16.34 20.58
N GLY A 145 -21.37 16.47 21.90
CA GLY A 145 -22.35 15.96 22.85
C GLY A 145 -23.62 16.79 22.88
N GLU A 146 -24.47 16.61 21.86
CA GLU A 146 -25.87 16.99 21.97
C GLU A 146 -26.73 15.72 22.06
N SER A 147 -27.27 15.55 23.26
CA SER A 147 -28.30 14.61 23.64
C SER A 147 -29.59 14.83 22.85
N SER A 148 -29.62 14.43 21.58
CA SER A 148 -30.87 14.28 20.80
C SER A 148 -30.71 13.32 19.63
N VAL A 149 -29.97 12.23 19.81
CA VAL A 149 -29.91 11.17 18.80
C VAL A 149 -31.22 10.39 18.85
N SER A 150 -32.14 10.72 17.95
CA SER A 150 -33.22 9.81 17.55
C SER A 150 -32.60 8.45 17.20
N PRO A 151 -33.18 7.31 17.65
CA PRO A 151 -32.68 5.98 17.34
C PRO A 151 -32.68 5.64 15.84
N PHE A 152 -33.23 6.52 15.00
CA PHE A 152 -33.30 6.40 13.54
C PHE A 152 -32.30 7.29 12.79
N SER A 153 -31.49 8.10 13.47
CA SER A 153 -30.52 8.99 12.81
C SER A 153 -29.25 8.22 12.40
N LEU A 154 -28.90 8.29 11.11
CA LEU A 154 -27.66 7.75 10.57
C LEU A 154 -26.44 8.35 11.30
N PRO A 155 -25.35 7.60 11.49
CA PRO A 155 -24.10 8.14 12.02
C PRO A 155 -23.64 9.35 11.19
N ALA A 156 -23.72 10.55 11.76
CA ALA A 156 -23.23 11.75 11.09
C ALA A 156 -21.68 11.72 11.02
N VAL A 157 -21.15 11.65 9.79
CA VAL A 157 -19.72 11.80 9.52
C VAL A 157 -19.39 13.30 9.55
N ASN A 158 -18.34 13.68 10.26
CA ASN A 158 -17.86 15.06 10.28
C ASN A 158 -17.34 15.43 8.87
N PRO A 159 -17.86 16.50 8.22
CA PRO A 159 -17.42 16.92 6.90
C PRO A 159 -15.94 17.28 6.84
N GLU A 160 -15.37 17.83 7.90
CA GLU A 160 -13.92 18.14 7.96
C GLU A 160 -13.07 16.87 7.99
N ALA A 161 -13.55 15.84 8.70
CA ALA A 161 -12.88 14.54 8.73
C ALA A 161 -12.98 13.83 7.37
N ALA A 162 -14.15 13.91 6.70
CA ALA A 162 -14.30 13.40 5.34
C ALA A 162 -13.40 14.14 4.34
N LYS A 163 -13.28 15.47 4.47
CA LYS A 163 -12.33 16.27 3.68
C LYS A 163 -10.88 15.85 3.94
N ALA A 164 -10.52 15.53 5.18
CA ALA A 164 -9.19 15.02 5.51
C ALA A 164 -8.91 13.64 4.88
N VAL A 165 -9.91 12.73 4.86
CA VAL A 165 -9.79 11.46 4.12
C VAL A 165 -9.54 11.73 2.64
N ALA A 166 -10.37 12.58 2.02
CA ALA A 166 -10.24 12.89 0.59
C ALA A 166 -8.88 13.51 0.25
N ALA A 167 -8.41 14.46 1.06
CA ALA A 167 -7.09 15.06 0.90
C ALA A 167 -5.97 14.00 1.00
N ALA A 168 -6.01 13.12 2.01
CA ALA A 168 -5.01 12.07 2.17
C ALA A 168 -4.99 11.07 1.00
N VAL A 169 -6.16 10.76 0.41
CA VAL A 169 -6.24 9.90 -0.79
C VAL A 169 -5.61 10.61 -1.99
N VAL A 170 -5.94 11.88 -2.24
CA VAL A 170 -5.37 12.66 -3.35
C VAL A 170 -3.85 12.78 -3.20
N GLU A 171 -3.37 13.12 -2.00
CA GLU A 171 -1.93 13.21 -1.70
C GLU A 171 -1.21 11.87 -1.91
N SER A 172 -1.88 10.75 -1.65
CA SER A 172 -1.30 9.40 -1.82
C SER A 172 -1.32 8.92 -3.28
N VAL A 173 -2.35 9.28 -4.06
CA VAL A 173 -2.55 8.75 -5.42
C VAL A 173 -1.96 9.67 -6.50
N CYS A 174 -2.12 10.99 -6.34
CA CYS A 174 -1.71 12.01 -7.30
C CYS A 174 -1.24 13.28 -6.57
N PRO A 175 -0.06 13.26 -5.92
CA PRO A 175 0.45 14.39 -5.15
C PRO A 175 0.60 15.67 -5.99
N GLU A 176 0.88 15.55 -7.29
CA GLU A 176 0.96 16.67 -8.24
C GLU A 176 -0.38 17.41 -8.44
N ALA A 177 -1.51 16.76 -8.13
CA ALA A 177 -2.83 17.37 -8.17
C ALA A 177 -3.31 17.86 -6.80
N SER A 178 -2.51 17.67 -5.74
CA SER A 178 -2.86 18.15 -4.40
C SER A 178 -2.86 19.68 -4.37
N GLY A 179 -3.98 20.27 -3.99
CA GLY A 179 -4.17 21.73 -4.06
C GLY A 179 -4.48 22.27 -5.45
N GLY A 180 -4.84 21.39 -6.40
CA GLY A 180 -5.32 21.80 -7.72
C GLY A 180 -6.64 22.59 -7.68
N GLU A 181 -6.96 23.24 -8.78
CA GLU A 181 -8.21 23.97 -8.93
C GLU A 181 -9.43 23.04 -8.88
N LEU A 182 -10.51 23.50 -8.24
CA LEU A 182 -11.78 22.76 -8.20
C LEU A 182 -12.59 22.94 -9.49
N ILE A 183 -12.21 23.91 -10.33
CA ILE A 183 -12.89 24.18 -11.59
C ILE A 183 -12.46 23.11 -12.59
N TRP A 184 -13.45 22.41 -13.18
CA TRP A 184 -13.15 21.40 -14.18
C TRP A 184 -12.63 22.07 -15.46
N PRO A 185 -11.47 21.65 -15.98
CA PRO A 185 -10.91 22.25 -17.18
C PRO A 185 -11.71 21.88 -18.45
N PRO A 186 -11.58 22.65 -19.54
CA PRO A 186 -12.13 22.27 -20.84
C PRO A 186 -11.48 20.98 -21.36
N GLU A 187 -12.18 20.29 -22.27
CA GLU A 187 -11.78 18.98 -22.77
C GLU A 187 -10.38 18.96 -23.39
N GLU A 188 -9.99 20.03 -24.11
CA GLU A 188 -8.70 20.13 -24.78
C GLU A 188 -7.52 20.05 -23.81
N GLN A 189 -7.68 20.51 -22.56
CA GLN A 189 -6.62 20.49 -21.55
C GLN A 189 -6.32 19.07 -21.03
N SER A 190 -7.28 18.13 -21.14
CA SER A 190 -7.06 16.73 -20.76
C SER A 190 -5.94 16.07 -21.58
N ARG A 191 -5.71 16.53 -22.82
CA ARG A 191 -4.61 16.04 -23.67
C ARG A 191 -3.23 16.35 -23.11
N GLY A 192 -3.11 17.38 -22.27
CA GLY A 192 -1.87 17.75 -21.58
C GLY A 192 -1.57 16.91 -20.34
N THR A 193 -2.56 16.18 -19.80
CA THR A 193 -2.42 15.43 -18.54
C THR A 193 -2.52 13.91 -18.68
N VAL A 194 -2.49 13.38 -19.91
CA VAL A 194 -2.70 11.95 -20.20
C VAL A 194 -1.80 11.04 -19.36
N GLU A 195 -0.52 11.34 -19.23
CA GLU A 195 0.41 10.53 -18.42
C GLU A 195 -0.01 10.49 -16.93
N ARG A 196 -0.43 11.64 -16.38
CA ARG A 196 -0.96 11.73 -15.01
C ARG A 196 -2.23 10.90 -14.87
N ASP A 197 -3.16 11.04 -15.80
CA ASP A 197 -4.45 10.34 -15.76
C ASP A 197 -4.27 8.83 -15.89
N LEU A 198 -3.32 8.36 -16.72
CA LEU A 198 -2.96 6.95 -16.83
C LEU A 198 -2.29 6.40 -15.56
N ARG A 199 -1.43 7.19 -14.90
CA ARG A 199 -0.85 6.80 -13.60
C ARG A 199 -1.93 6.66 -12.52
N ILE A 200 -2.88 7.59 -12.47
CA ILE A 200 -4.04 7.50 -11.57
C ILE A 200 -4.86 6.25 -11.91
N CYS A 201 -5.21 6.04 -13.18
CA CYS A 201 -5.95 4.85 -13.60
C CYS A 201 -5.25 3.55 -13.19
N ARG A 202 -3.91 3.50 -13.30
CA ARG A 202 -3.12 2.34 -12.91
C ARG A 202 -3.09 2.10 -11.39
N ARG A 203 -3.25 3.14 -10.58
CA ARG A 203 -3.36 3.00 -9.11
C ARG A 203 -4.72 2.43 -8.67
N PHE A 204 -5.76 2.65 -9.47
CA PHE A 204 -7.13 2.19 -9.20
C PHE A 204 -7.50 0.85 -9.86
N ARG A 205 -6.60 0.28 -10.67
CA ARG A 205 -6.76 -1.03 -11.31
C ARG A 205 -5.87 -2.05 -10.65
#